data_AF-A0A371EJH6-F1
#
_entry.id   AF-A0A371EJH6-F1
#
_cell.length_a   1.000
_cell.length_b   1.000
_cell.length_c   1.000
_cell.angle_alpha   90.00
_cell.angle_beta   90.00
_cell.angle_gamma   90.00
#
_symmetry.space_group_name_H-M   'P 1'
#
loop_
_entity.id
_entity.type
_entity.pdbx_description
1 polymer ?
#
loop_
_entity_poly.entity_id
_entity_poly.type
_entity_poly.pdbx_seq_one_letter_code
_entity_poly.pdbx_strand_id
1 'polypeptide(L)' 'MSNIQTWISAAITNQGTCLDGLDGPHVDAKLKLAIRPRILDASQVTSNALVFINRFASKHPTYI' A
#
# COMPACT_ATOMS: atom_id res chain seq x y z
N MET A 1 17.03 -5.37 -7.25
CA MET A 1 15.94 -4.44 -6.82
C MET A 1 15.47 -4.87 -5.44
N SER A 2 16.03 -4.28 -4.39
CA SER A 2 15.60 -4.57 -3.01
C SER A 2 15.94 -3.38 -2.13
N ASN A 3 15.21 -2.29 -2.33
CA ASN A 3 15.26 -1.14 -1.44
C ASN A 3 13.85 -0.80 -0.97
N ILE A 4 13.79 0.06 0.04
CA ILE A 4 12.55 0.43 0.70
C ILE A 4 11.51 1.05 -0.26
N GLN A 5 11.96 1.75 -1.31
CA GLN A 5 11.08 2.32 -2.33
C GLN A 5 10.36 1.22 -3.15
N THR A 6 11.05 0.14 -3.47
CA THR A 6 10.44 -1.01 -4.16
C THR A 6 9.42 -1.70 -3.25
N TRP A 7 9.78 -1.94 -1.99
CA TRP A 7 8.88 -2.61 -1.03
C TRP A 7 7.63 -1.80 -0.72
N ILE A 8 7.76 -0.49 -0.50
CA ILE A 8 6.61 0.36 -0.20
C ILE A 8 5.66 0.47 -1.40
N SER A 9 6.21 0.52 -2.63
CA SER A 9 5.40 0.54 -3.85
C SER A 9 4.65 -0.79 -4.04
N ALA A 10 5.31 -1.92 -3.77
CA ALA A 10 4.68 -3.22 -3.79
C ALA A 10 3.57 -3.36 -2.73
N ALA A 11 3.75 -2.76 -1.55
CA ALA A 11 2.72 -2.75 -0.51
C ALA A 11 1.43 -2.04 -0.98
N ILE A 12 1.55 -0.89 -1.66
CA ILE A 12 0.40 -0.18 -2.26
C ILE A 12 -0.30 -1.06 -3.30
N THR A 13 0.45 -1.70 -4.19
CA THR A 13 -0.11 -2.62 -5.19
C THR A 13 -0.86 -3.77 -4.51
N ASN A 14 -0.26 -4.41 -3.49
CA ASN A 14 -0.87 -5.52 -2.77
C ASN A 14 -2.17 -5.09 -2.05
N GLN A 15 -2.20 -3.88 -1.48
CA GLN A 15 -3.40 -3.33 -0.87
C GLN A 15 -4.50 -3.09 -1.93
N GLY A 16 -4.15 -2.59 -3.11
CA GLY A 16 -5.06 -2.47 -4.25
C GLY A 16 -5.65 -3.81 -4.66
N THR A 17 -4.80 -4.81 -4.90
CA THR A 17 -5.23 -6.19 -5.24
C THR A 17 -6.09 -6.81 -4.13
N CYS A 18 -5.82 -6.50 -2.86
CA CYS A 18 -6.67 -6.94 -1.75
C CYS A 18 -8.09 -6.34 -1.84
N LEU A 19 -8.20 -5.04 -2.14
CA LEU A 19 -9.50 -4.38 -2.33
C LEU A 19 -10.25 -4.97 -3.52
N ASP A 20 -9.57 -5.20 -4.65
CA ASP A 20 -10.16 -5.84 -5.83
C ASP A 20 -10.68 -7.25 -5.49
N GLY A 21 -9.91 -8.02 -4.72
CA GLY A 21 -10.32 -9.33 -4.22
C GLY A 21 -11.56 -9.27 -3.32
N LEU A 22 -11.66 -8.25 -2.46
CA LEU A 22 -12.82 -8.01 -1.59
C LEU A 22 -14.07 -7.58 -2.38
N ASP A 23 -13.90 -7.00 -3.56
CA ASP A 23 -14.99 -6.63 -4.46
C ASP A 23 -15.50 -7.82 -5.31
N GLY A 24 -14.91 -9.01 -5.15
CA GLY A 24 -15.31 -10.23 -5.83
C GLY A 24 -16.72 -10.76 -5.46
N PRO A 25 -17.37 -11.52 -6.36
CA PRO A 25 -18.78 -11.92 -6.25
C PRO A 25 -19.10 -12.92 -5.12
N HIS A 26 -18.08 -13.57 -4.55
CA HIS A 26 -18.24 -14.61 -3.53
C HIS A 26 -17.66 -14.21 -2.16
N VAL A 27 -17.43 -12.92 -1.94
CA VAL A 27 -16.95 -12.40 -0.65
C VAL A 27 -18.12 -12.08 0.26
N ASP A 28 -18.07 -12.57 1.50
CA ASP A 28 -19.05 -12.25 2.52
C ASP A 28 -19.13 -10.73 2.78
N ALA A 29 -20.35 -10.19 2.80
CA ALA A 29 -20.57 -8.76 2.93
C ALA A 29 -20.08 -8.20 4.29
N LYS A 30 -20.21 -8.99 5.37
CA LYS A 30 -19.76 -8.58 6.70
C LYS A 30 -18.24 -8.58 6.79
N LEU A 31 -17.59 -9.57 6.18
CA LEU A 31 -16.12 -9.63 6.04
C LEU A 31 -15.60 -8.42 5.26
N LYS A 32 -16.22 -8.11 4.12
CA LYS A 32 -15.88 -6.94 3.30
C LYS A 32 -15.98 -5.64 4.10
N LEU A 33 -17.09 -5.43 4.81
CA LEU A 33 -17.30 -4.24 5.64
C LEU A 33 -16.29 -4.14 6.80
N ALA A 34 -15.85 -5.26 7.37
CA ALA A 34 -14.89 -5.28 8.46
C ALA A 34 -13.43 -5.02 8.01
N ILE A 35 -13.06 -5.48 6.81
CA ILE A 35 -11.67 -5.43 6.32
C ILE A 35 -11.40 -4.18 5.47
N ARG A 36 -12.31 -3.80 4.58
CA ARG A 36 -12.12 -2.70 3.63
C ARG A 36 -11.61 -1.40 4.27
N PRO A 37 -12.19 -0.87 5.37
CA PRO A 37 -11.68 0.36 5.98
C PRO A 37 -10.23 0.22 6.48
N ARG A 38 -9.85 -0.95 7.01
CA ARG A 38 -8.48 -1.19 7.51
C ARG A 38 -7.45 -1.20 6.38
N ILE A 39 -7.81 -1.76 5.22
CA ILE A 39 -6.94 -1.74 4.05
C ILE A 39 -6.82 -0.33 3.50
N LEU A 40 -7.89 0.46 3.47
CA LEU A 40 -7.85 1.86 3.06
C LEU A 40 -6.96 2.71 3.99
N ASP A 41 -7.08 2.53 5.31
CA ASP A 41 -6.23 3.20 6.29
C ASP A 41 -4.75 2.82 6.09
N ALA A 42 -4.48 1.53 5.88
CA ALA A 42 -3.14 1.04 5.60
C ALA A 42 -2.58 1.65 4.30
N SER A 43 -3.37 1.69 3.21
CA SER A 43 -2.99 2.32 1.94
C SER A 43 -2.65 3.79 2.11
N GLN A 44 -3.40 4.52 2.95
CA GLN A 44 -3.12 5.92 3.20
C GLN A 44 -1.79 6.12 3.94
N VAL A 45 -1.53 5.33 4.99
CA VAL A 45 -0.26 5.38 5.71
C VAL A 45 0.92 5.00 4.80
N THR A 46 0.76 3.94 3.99
CA THR A 46 1.78 3.49 3.03
C THR A 46 2.07 4.57 1.97
N SER A 47 1.03 5.23 1.44
CA SER A 47 1.18 6.34 0.48
C SER A 47 1.94 7.53 1.09
N ASN A 48 1.58 7.91 2.32
CA ASN A 48 2.31 8.96 3.06
C ASN A 48 3.79 8.60 3.24
N ALA A 49 4.08 7.35 3.61
CA ALA A 49 5.46 6.86 3.76
C ALA A 49 6.23 6.90 2.43
N LEU A 50 5.61 6.51 1.31
CA LEU A 50 6.24 6.56 -0.01
C LEU A 50 6.64 8.00 -0.39
N VAL A 51 5.82 9.00 -0.06
CA VAL A 51 6.18 10.41 -0.28
C VAL A 51 7.44 10.79 0.49
N PHE A 52 7.55 10.40 1.75
CA PHE A 52 8.76 10.69 2.55
C PHE A 52 9.99 9.97 2.02
N ILE A 53 9.86 8.70 1.64
CA ILE A 53 10.93 7.89 1.05
C ILE A 53 11.42 8.54 -0.25
N ASN A 54 10.50 8.91 -1.15
CA ASN A 54 10.85 9.56 -2.41
C ASN A 54 11.55 10.90 -2.20
N ARG A 55 11.07 11.72 -1.23
CA ARG A 55 11.73 12.97 -0.87
C ARG A 55 13.14 12.74 -0.33
N PHE A 56 13.31 11.76 0.55
CA PHE A 56 14.63 11.40 1.09
C PHE A 56 15.58 10.92 -0.02
N ALA A 57 15.11 10.05 -0.93
CA ALA A 57 15.87 9.59 -2.10
C ALA A 57 16.31 10.73 -3.01
N SER A 58 15.41 11.67 -3.29
CA SER A 58 15.75 12.83 -4.12
C SER A 58 16.82 13.74 -3.49
N LYS A 59 16.85 13.84 -2.16
CA LYS A 59 17.84 14.65 -1.42
C LYS A 59 19.14 13.90 -1.16
N HIS A 60 19.12 12.57 -1.12
CA HIS A 60 20.27 11.73 -0.80
C HIS A 60 20.48 10.61 -1.85
N PRO A 61 20.77 10.95 -3.12
CA PRO A 61 20.88 9.99 -4.21
C PRO A 61 22.04 8.99 -4.06
N THR A 62 22.98 9.23 -3.15
CA THR A 62 24.14 8.38 -2.88
C THR A 62 23.93 7.32 -1.78
N TYR A 63 22.79 7.33 -1.08
CA TYR A 63 22.55 6.49 0.12
C TYR A 63 21.38 5.50 -0.01
N ILE A 64 20.78 5.37 -1.21
CA ILE A 64 19.58 4.53 -1.47
C ILE A 64 19.76 3.68 -2.71
#